data_AF-C1FHB7-F1
#
_entry.id   AF-C1FHB7-F1
#
_cell.length_a   1.000
_cell.length_b   1.000
_cell.length_c   1.000
_cell.angle_alpha   90.00
_cell.angle_beta   90.00
_cell.angle_gamma   90.00
#
_symmetry.space_group_name_H-M   'P 1'
#
loop_
_entity.id
_entity.type
_entity.pdbx_description
1 polymer ?
#
loop_
_entity_poly.entity_id
_entity_poly.type
_entity_poly.pdbx_seq_one_letter_code
_entity_poly.pdbx_strand_id
1 'polypeptide(L)'
;MMKAMMDSKDVTGVSGDLIDIKMLDFSEDRTMAYSAVVASATFSYKGTPNDDVYVFTNVFKKVDGVWETVWGHRSTGRSPDEDPPAPWP
;
A
#
# COMPACT_ATOMS: atom_id res chain seq x y z
N MET A 1 11.13 -6.79 11.85
CA MET A 1 11.93 -6.44 10.66
C MET A 1 11.56 -5.05 10.14
N MET A 2 10.28 -4.77 9.84
CA MET A 2 9.81 -3.44 9.40
C MET A 2 10.16 -2.30 10.37
N LYS A 3 9.95 -2.48 11.68
CA LYS A 3 10.30 -1.48 12.70
C LYS A 3 11.77 -1.07 12.65
N ALA A 4 12.70 -2.03 12.56
CA ALA A 4 14.13 -1.75 12.48
C ALA A 4 14.53 -1.05 11.17
N MET A 5 13.80 -1.28 10.06
CA MET A 5 14.01 -0.55 8.82
C MET A 5 13.52 0.90 8.92
N MET A 6 12.37 1.14 9.56
CA MET A 6 11.82 2.49 9.75
C MET A 6 12.58 3.30 10.82
N ASP A 7 13.19 2.62 11.80
CA ASP A 7 14.05 3.25 12.81
C ASP A 7 15.46 3.57 12.25
N SER A 8 15.80 3.07 11.06
CA SER A 8 17.07 3.37 10.40
C SER A 8 17.06 4.78 9.82
N LYS A 9 18.21 5.46 9.89
CA LYS A 9 18.43 6.74 9.17
C LYS A 9 18.57 6.58 7.66
N ASP A 10 18.57 5.33 7.17
CA ASP A 10 18.68 5.05 5.75
C ASP A 10 17.42 5.45 4.98
N VAL A 11 16.23 5.45 5.62
CA VAL A 11 14.97 5.85 4.99
C VAL A 11 14.47 7.13 5.64
N THR A 12 14.29 8.19 4.86
CA THR A 12 13.84 9.50 5.37
C THR A 12 12.78 10.12 4.47
N GLY A 13 12.04 11.10 5.00
CA GLY A 13 11.06 11.86 4.22
C GLY A 13 9.91 11.01 3.68
N VAL A 14 9.51 9.96 4.42
CA VAL A 14 8.47 9.03 3.99
C VAL A 14 7.11 9.74 3.99
N SER A 15 6.47 9.78 2.82
CA SER A 15 5.05 10.09 2.65
C SER A 15 4.41 9.06 1.74
N GLY A 16 3.09 8.94 1.80
CA GLY A 16 2.36 8.08 0.88
C GLY A 16 0.90 8.48 0.82
N ASP A 17 0.32 8.34 -0.37
CA ASP A 17 -1.06 8.73 -0.65
C ASP A 17 -1.82 7.57 -1.27
N LEU A 18 -3.10 7.47 -0.91
CA LEU A 18 -4.04 6.63 -1.64
C LEU A 18 -4.47 7.37 -2.91
N ILE A 19 -4.09 6.86 -4.06
CA ILE A 19 -4.42 7.47 -5.36
C ILE A 19 -5.81 7.04 -5.80
N ASP A 20 -6.09 5.74 -5.75
CA ASP A 20 -7.37 5.21 -6.23
C ASP A 20 -7.72 3.87 -5.58
N ILE A 21 -9.02 3.59 -5.47
CA ILE A 21 -9.55 2.30 -5.00
C ILE A 21 -10.14 1.58 -6.21
N LYS A 22 -9.50 0.50 -6.61
CA LYS A 22 -9.91 -0.29 -7.78
C LYS A 22 -10.94 -1.33 -7.42
N MET A 23 -10.82 -1.89 -6.21
CA MET A 23 -11.74 -2.89 -5.70
C MET A 23 -11.79 -2.77 -4.18
N LEU A 24 -12.99 -2.89 -3.63
CA LEU A 24 -13.24 -3.00 -2.20
C LEU A 24 -14.50 -3.82 -2.02
N ASP A 25 -14.40 -4.89 -1.24
CA ASP A 25 -15.53 -5.76 -0.98
C ASP A 25 -15.42 -6.39 0.41
N PHE A 26 -16.56 -6.85 0.91
CA PHE A 26 -16.74 -7.35 2.27
C PHE A 26 -17.32 -8.75 2.25
N SER A 27 -16.95 -9.57 3.22
CA SER A 27 -17.71 -10.79 3.50
C SER A 27 -19.13 -10.44 3.95
N GLU A 28 -20.08 -11.36 3.73
CA GLU A 28 -21.50 -11.16 4.08
C GLU A 28 -21.70 -10.78 5.56
N ASP A 29 -20.92 -11.40 6.45
CA ASP A 29 -20.93 -11.15 7.90
C ASP A 29 -20.15 -9.90 8.34
N ARG A 30 -19.52 -9.20 7.39
CA ARG A 30 -18.72 -7.97 7.61
C ARG A 30 -17.59 -8.16 8.62
N THR A 31 -17.01 -9.35 8.70
CA THR A 31 -15.83 -9.65 9.53
C THR A 31 -14.53 -9.70 8.74
N MET A 32 -14.61 -9.81 7.41
CA MET A 32 -13.48 -9.82 6.49
C MET A 32 -13.73 -8.81 5.36
N ALA A 33 -12.64 -8.28 4.80
CA ALA A 33 -12.68 -7.45 3.60
C ALA A 33 -11.41 -7.63 2.78
N TYR A 34 -11.45 -7.27 1.51
CA TYR A 34 -10.25 -7.11 0.70
C TYR A 34 -10.34 -5.84 -0.12
N SER A 35 -9.18 -5.31 -0.50
CA SER A 35 -9.10 -4.18 -1.42
C SER A 35 -7.94 -4.35 -2.39
N ALA A 36 -8.09 -3.83 -3.60
CA ALA A 36 -6.98 -3.51 -4.49
C ALA A 36 -6.96 -1.99 -4.70
N VAL A 37 -5.84 -1.36 -4.38
CA VAL A 37 -5.68 0.09 -4.45
C VAL A 37 -4.45 0.46 -5.27
N VAL A 38 -4.47 1.64 -5.88
CA VAL A 38 -3.28 2.31 -6.38
C VAL A 38 -2.85 3.31 -5.31
N ALA A 39 -1.59 3.25 -4.92
CA ALA A 39 -1.00 4.14 -3.92
C ALA A 39 0.34 4.67 -4.42
N SER A 40 0.76 5.81 -3.86
CA SER A 40 2.11 6.33 -4.01
C SER A 40 2.89 6.26 -2.70
N ALA A 41 4.21 6.25 -2.82
CA ALA A 41 5.13 6.57 -1.75
C ALA A 41 6.24 7.47 -2.31
N THR A 42 6.62 8.47 -1.51
CA THR A 42 7.84 9.25 -1.73
C THR A 42 8.73 9.02 -0.53
N PHE A 43 9.99 8.69 -0.76
CA PHE A 43 10.98 8.47 0.30
C PHE A 43 12.39 8.66 -0.24
N SER A 44 13.34 8.99 0.64
CA SER A 44 14.77 8.93 0.32
C SER A 44 15.39 7.69 0.94
N TYR A 45 16.11 6.90 0.16
CA TYR A 45 16.91 5.78 0.65
C TYR A 45 18.40 6.08 0.45
N LYS A 46 19.16 6.18 1.55
CA LYS A 46 20.60 6.49 1.57
C LYS A 46 20.96 7.73 0.75
N GLY A 47 20.11 8.75 0.79
CA GLY A 47 20.28 10.02 0.08
C GLY A 47 19.73 10.03 -1.35
N THR A 48 19.26 8.90 -1.89
CA THR A 48 18.64 8.82 -3.21
C THR A 48 17.13 8.99 -3.09
N PRO A 49 16.51 10.01 -3.72
CA PRO A 49 15.06 10.15 -3.78
C PRO A 49 14.41 9.02 -4.59
N ASN A 50 13.25 8.56 -4.15
CA ASN A 50 12.42 7.58 -4.83
C ASN A 50 10.96 8.06 -4.81
N ASP A 51 10.35 8.07 -5.99
CA ASP A 51 8.92 8.23 -6.17
C ASP A 51 8.36 6.93 -6.74
N ASP A 52 7.36 6.39 -6.06
CA ASP A 52 6.98 5.00 -6.20
C ASP A 52 5.46 4.90 -6.28
N VAL A 53 4.93 4.59 -7.46
CA VAL A 53 3.51 4.25 -7.65
C VAL A 53 3.35 2.73 -7.71
N TYR A 54 2.40 2.19 -6.96
CA TYR A 54 2.23 0.74 -6.87
C TYR A 54 0.78 0.34 -6.65
N VAL A 55 0.50 -0.92 -7.01
CA VAL A 55 -0.76 -1.58 -6.66
C VAL A 55 -0.56 -2.28 -5.34
N PHE A 56 -1.50 -2.09 -4.41
CA PHE A 56 -1.49 -2.78 -3.13
C PHE A 56 -2.78 -3.57 -2.93
N THR A 57 -2.64 -4.87 -2.73
CA THR A 57 -3.74 -5.76 -2.33
C THR A 57 -3.69 -5.94 -0.83
N ASN A 58 -4.78 -5.58 -0.16
CA ASN A 58 -4.96 -5.76 1.28
C ASN A 58 -6.04 -6.80 1.55
N VAL A 59 -5.84 -7.58 2.61
CA VAL A 59 -6.89 -8.37 3.25
C VAL A 59 -7.02 -7.87 4.68
N PHE A 60 -8.26 -7.62 5.08
CA PHE A 60 -8.61 -7.12 6.39
C PHE A 60 -9.43 -8.14 7.17
N LYS A 61 -9.22 -8.15 8.49
CA LYS A 61 -10.05 -8.87 9.44
C LYS A 61 -10.53 -7.89 10.51
N LYS A 62 -11.78 -8.02 10.92
CA LYS A 62 -12.34 -7.27 12.04
C LYS A 62 -12.11 -8.05 13.34
N VAL A 63 -11.32 -7.49 14.25
CA VAL A 63 -11.01 -8.06 15.57
C VAL A 63 -11.51 -7.09 16.63
N ASP A 64 -12.38 -7.57 17.53
CA ASP A 64 -12.99 -6.75 18.60
C ASP A 64 -13.61 -5.43 18.10
N GLY A 65 -14.21 -5.46 16.91
CA GLY A 65 -14.84 -4.31 16.28
C GLY A 65 -13.91 -3.40 15.48
N VAL A 66 -12.59 -3.63 15.52
CA VAL A 66 -11.55 -2.85 14.84
C VAL A 66 -11.07 -3.59 13.58
N TRP A 67 -10.92 -2.87 12.48
CA TRP A 67 -10.35 -3.45 11.26
C TRP A 67 -8.83 -3.47 11.33
N GLU A 68 -8.26 -4.64 11.08
CA GLU A 68 -6.82 -4.85 11.02
C GLU A 68 -6.43 -5.39 9.65
N THR A 69 -5.33 -4.89 9.07
CA THR A 69 -4.73 -5.50 7.89
C THR A 69 -4.01 -6.77 8.30
N VAL A 70 -4.52 -7.92 7.86
CA VAL A 70 -3.95 -9.25 8.18
C VAL A 70 -3.05 -9.80 7.08
N TRP A 71 -3.20 -9.29 5.86
CA TRP A 71 -2.30 -9.58 4.75
C TRP A 71 -2.19 -8.37 3.82
N GLY A 72 -0.99 -8.17 3.29
CA GLY A 72 -0.72 -7.13 2.31
C GLY A 72 0.31 -7.62 1.30
N HIS A 73 0.07 -7.37 0.02
CA HIS A 73 1.04 -7.62 -1.04
C HIS A 73 0.98 -6.48 -2.05
N ARG A 74 2.13 -5.90 -2.38
CA ARG A 74 2.25 -4.84 -3.39
C ARG A 74 3.03 -5.30 -4.61
N SER A 75 2.71 -4.70 -5.75
CA SER A 75 3.53 -4.81 -6.96
C SER A 75 4.89 -4.12 -6.79
N THR A 76 5.79 -4.40 -7.72
CA THR A 76 6.94 -3.53 -7.99
C THR A 76 6.47 -2.10 -8.24
N GLY A 77 7.26 -1.16 -7.75
CA GLY A 77 7.07 0.27 -7.96
C GLY A 77 7.32 0.70 -9.40
N ARG A 78 6.67 1.79 -9.80
CA ARG A 78 6.84 2.44 -11.10
C ARG A 78 6.96 3.95 -10.95
N SER A 79 7.54 4.61 -11.94
CA SER A 79 7.60 6.07 -11.97
C SER A 79 6.19 6.67 -12.04
N PRO A 80 5.93 7.85 -11.42
CA PRO A 80 4.67 8.57 -11.57
C PRO A 80 4.30 8.92 -13.01
N ASP A 81 5.30 9.03 -13.90
CA ASP A 81 5.11 9.36 -15.31
C ASP A 81 4.85 8.13 -16.21
N GLU A 82 4.93 6.91 -15.65
CA GLU A 82 4.57 5.69 -16.38
C GLU A 82 3.06 5.48 -16.43
N ASP A 83 2.60 4.76 -17.44
CA ASP A 83 1.19 4.42 -17.58
C ASP A 83 0.65 3.70 -16.31
N PRO A 84 -0.57 4.03 -15.88
CA PRO A 84 -1.15 3.43 -14.69
C PRO A 84 -1.31 1.92 -14.88
N PRO A 85 -1.23 1.13 -13.78
CA PRO A 85 -1.52 -0.29 -13.86
C PRO A 85 -2.92 -0.44 -14.39
N ALA A 86 -3.09 -1.12 -15.52
CA ALA A 86 -4.35 -1.31 -16.23
C ALA A 86 -4.20 -2.51 -17.17
N PRO A 87 -5.30 -3.13 -17.64
CA PRO A 87 -6.70 -2.85 -17.31
C PRO A 87 -7.10 -3.37 -15.91
N TRP A 88 -8.14 -2.76 -15.33
CA TRP A 88 -8.78 -3.22 -14.11
C TRP A 88 -10.05 -4.00 -14.45
N PRO A 89 -10.48 -4.96 -13.62
CA PRO A 89 -11.78 -5.61 -13.76
C PRO A 89 -12.94 -4.62 -13.60
#